data_AF-A0A816ZVI0-F1
#
_entry.id   AF-A0A816ZVI0-F1
#
_cell.length_a   1.000
_cell.length_b   1.000
_cell.length_c   1.000
_cell.angle_alpha   90.00
_cell.angle_beta   90.00
_cell.angle_gamma   90.00
#
_symmetry.space_group_name_H-M   'P 1'
#
loop_
_entity.id
_entity.type
_entity.pdbx_description
1 polymer ?
#
loop_
_entity_poly.entity_id
_entity_poly.type
_entity_poly.pdbx_seq_one_letter_code
_entity_poly.pdbx_strand_id
1 'polypeptide(L)'
;MIRQFHPFGFAVCSNEKQSDFEFIFRCLHGGLLNLNLQMNEQELILIADGAEAISNAFLKVFETDHNVVMCWFHMRKNVEKKLYLVEDKALHGDIMNDIETLQLSINKNIF
;
A
#
# COMPACT_ATOMS: atom_id res chain seq x y z
N MET A 1 -9.81 3.30 -27.07
CA MET A 1 -8.93 3.19 -25.88
C MET A 1 -7.54 3.62 -26.27
N ILE A 2 -7.06 4.75 -25.74
CA ILE A 2 -5.68 5.20 -25.95
C ILE A 2 -4.79 4.30 -25.09
N ARG A 3 -3.82 3.60 -25.69
CA ARG A 3 -2.83 2.85 -24.92
C ARG A 3 -1.85 3.85 -24.32
N GLN A 4 -1.84 3.96 -23.00
CA GLN A 4 -0.86 4.76 -22.27
C GLN A 4 0.19 3.81 -21.68
N PHE A 5 1.45 4.25 -21.67
CA PHE A 5 2.51 3.53 -20.98
C PHE A 5 2.40 3.82 -19.49
N HIS A 6 2.32 2.76 -18.68
CA HIS A 6 2.33 2.86 -17.22
C HIS A 6 3.73 2.48 -16.73
N PRO A 7 4.56 3.45 -16.29
CA PRO A 7 5.89 3.14 -15.80
C PRO A 7 5.81 2.23 -14.57
N PHE A 8 6.61 1.19 -14.56
CA PHE A 8 6.76 0.29 -13.42
C PHE A 8 8.24 0.05 -13.15
N GLY A 9 8.58 -0.13 -11.88
CA GLY A 9 9.91 -0.50 -11.42
C GLY A 9 9.90 -1.87 -10.78
N PHE A 10 11.04 -2.55 -10.79
CA PHE A 10 11.26 -3.78 -10.06
C PHE A 10 12.50 -3.64 -9.19
N ALA A 11 12.41 -4.10 -7.95
CA ALA A 11 13.52 -4.12 -7.01
C ALA A 11 13.59 -5.50 -6.36
N VAL A 12 14.81 -5.97 -6.12
CA VAL A 12 15.08 -7.21 -5.37
C VAL A 12 15.77 -6.81 -4.08
N CYS A 13 15.11 -7.07 -2.96
CA CYS A 13 15.62 -6.78 -1.63
C CYS A 13 15.75 -8.09 -0.85
N SER A 14 16.82 -8.20 -0.05
CA SER A 14 17.10 -9.43 0.70
C SER A 14 16.42 -9.48 2.06
N ASN A 15 16.15 -8.32 2.69
CA ASN A 15 15.77 -8.25 4.10
C ASN A 15 14.54 -7.38 4.38
N GLU A 16 13.98 -6.69 3.37
CA GLU A 16 12.82 -5.80 3.50
C GLU A 16 12.96 -4.81 4.67
N LYS A 17 14.17 -4.31 4.90
CA LYS A 17 14.42 -3.31 5.94
C LYS A 17 13.99 -1.93 5.46
N GLN A 18 13.72 -1.03 6.40
CA GLN A 18 13.43 0.37 6.08
C GLN A 18 14.49 0.99 5.16
N SER A 19 15.78 0.72 5.40
CA SER A 19 16.88 1.19 4.54
C SER A 19 16.79 0.71 3.09
N ASP A 20 16.27 -0.50 2.87
CA ASP A 20 16.11 -1.08 1.54
C ASP A 20 15.01 -0.32 0.78
N PHE A 21 13.89 -0.06 1.44
CA PHE A 21 12.79 0.73 0.88
C PHE A 21 13.17 2.21 0.68
N GLU A 22 13.95 2.81 1.60
CA GLU A 22 14.46 4.17 1.43
C GLU A 22 15.30 4.29 0.16
N PHE A 23 16.18 3.30 -0.10
CA PHE A 23 16.95 3.25 -1.33
C PHE A 23 16.04 3.17 -2.57
N ILE A 24 15.04 2.27 -2.56
CA ILE A 24 14.07 2.14 -3.65
C ILE A 24 13.34 3.47 -3.93
N PHE A 25 12.81 4.12 -2.89
CA PHE A 25 12.07 5.37 -3.06
C PHE A 25 12.95 6.51 -3.56
N ARG A 26 14.21 6.60 -3.11
CA ARG A 26 15.17 7.57 -3.64
C ARG A 26 15.51 7.30 -5.10
N CYS A 27 15.67 6.04 -5.49
CA CYS A 27 15.88 5.66 -6.89
C CYS A 27 14.66 6.01 -7.75
N LEU A 28 13.44 5.77 -7.26
CA LEU A 28 12.21 6.15 -7.95
C LEU A 28 12.13 7.67 -8.13
N HIS A 29 12.34 8.43 -7.05
CA HIS A 29 12.32 9.88 -7.07
C HIS A 29 13.34 10.46 -8.07
N GLY A 30 14.60 10.01 -8.00
CA GLY A 30 15.64 10.42 -8.95
C GLY A 30 15.35 9.98 -10.40
N GLY A 31 14.76 8.80 -10.60
CA GLY A 31 14.36 8.30 -11.90
C GLY A 31 13.25 9.14 -12.55
N LEU A 32 12.23 9.54 -11.77
CA LEU A 32 11.16 10.41 -12.24
C LEU A 32 11.69 11.78 -12.67
N LEU A 33 12.59 12.37 -11.87
CA LEU A 33 13.27 13.63 -12.20
C LEU A 33 14.08 13.51 -13.51
N ASN A 34 14.85 12.44 -13.67
CA ASN A 34 15.65 12.20 -14.88
C ASN A 34 14.80 12.01 -16.15
N LEU A 35 13.57 11.53 -16.01
CA LEU A 35 12.63 11.35 -17.10
C LEU A 35 11.76 12.61 -17.36
N ASN A 36 12.01 13.71 -16.64
CA ASN A 36 11.17 14.91 -16.64
C ASN A 36 9.69 14.60 -16.35
N LEU A 37 9.42 13.56 -15.56
CA LEU A 37 8.09 13.24 -15.08
C LEU A 37 7.85 14.05 -13.81
N GLN A 38 6.99 15.06 -13.91
CA GLN A 38 6.58 15.83 -12.74
C GLN A 38 5.65 14.99 -11.88
N MET A 39 5.98 14.90 -10.59
CA MET A 39 5.16 14.29 -9.58
C MET A 39 4.84 15.34 -8.53
N ASN A 40 3.56 15.49 -8.19
CA ASN A 40 3.16 16.29 -7.05
C ASN A 40 3.33 15.42 -5.79
N GLU A 41 4.40 15.66 -5.02
CA GLU A 41 4.71 14.87 -3.83
C GLU A 41 3.60 14.97 -2.77
N GLN A 42 2.89 16.09 -2.69
CA GLN A 42 1.77 16.27 -1.77
C GLN A 42 0.55 15.40 -2.14
N GLU A 43 0.43 14.99 -3.41
CA GLU A 43 -0.63 14.10 -3.90
C GLU A 43 -0.16 12.64 -4.03
N LEU A 44 1.08 12.33 -3.65
CA LEU A 44 1.62 10.99 -3.76
C LEU A 44 0.98 10.07 -2.72
N ILE A 45 0.33 8.99 -3.18
CA ILE A 45 -0.28 7.97 -2.33
C ILE A 45 0.55 6.69 -2.38
N LEU A 46 0.99 6.22 -1.22
CA LEU A 46 1.57 4.90 -1.06
C LEU A 46 0.46 3.88 -0.81
N ILE A 47 0.35 2.89 -1.68
CA ILE A 47 -0.45 1.68 -1.44
C ILE A 47 0.51 0.53 -1.22
N ALA A 48 0.61 0.04 0.01
CA ALA A 48 1.58 -0.99 0.39
C ALA A 48 0.97 -2.03 1.32
N ASP A 49 1.65 -3.14 1.55
CA ASP A 49 1.28 -4.01 2.67
C ASP A 49 1.43 -3.27 4.02
N GLY A 50 0.91 -3.85 5.09
CA GLY A 50 0.92 -3.23 6.42
C GLY A 50 2.29 -3.23 7.12
N ALA A 51 3.40 -3.33 6.38
CA ALA A 51 4.75 -3.39 6.97
C ALA A 51 5.24 -1.98 7.35
N GLU A 52 5.53 -1.72 8.63
CA GLU A 52 5.99 -0.40 9.07
C GLU A 52 7.26 0.08 8.35
N ALA A 53 8.14 -0.84 7.95
CA ALA A 53 9.37 -0.54 7.24
C ALA A 53 9.13 0.22 5.93
N ILE A 54 8.10 -0.13 5.16
CA ILE A 54 7.80 0.54 3.89
C ILE A 54 7.16 1.91 4.12
N SER A 55 6.25 2.02 5.11
CA SER A 55 5.62 3.27 5.51
C SER A 55 6.65 4.27 6.01
N ASN A 56 7.50 3.88 6.97
CA ASN A 56 8.52 4.76 7.53
C ASN A 56 9.53 5.25 6.49
N ALA A 57 9.93 4.37 5.57
CA ALA A 57 10.81 4.74 4.47
C ALA A 57 10.16 5.77 3.53
N PHE A 58 8.88 5.60 3.21
CA PHE A 58 8.12 6.53 2.38
C PHE A 58 7.98 7.89 3.03
N LEU A 59 7.53 7.93 4.30
CA LEU A 59 7.41 9.15 5.10
C LEU A 59 8.74 9.93 5.13
N LYS A 60 9.85 9.21 5.28
CA LYS A 60 11.19 9.82 5.36
C LYS A 60 11.71 10.36 4.02
N VAL A 61 11.32 9.75 2.90
CA VAL A 61 11.82 10.16 1.57
C VAL A 61 10.98 11.28 0.97
N PHE A 62 9.65 11.24 1.16
CA PHE A 62 8.72 12.18 0.53
C PHE A 62 8.09 13.19 1.51
N GLU A 63 8.45 13.12 2.80
CA GLU A 63 8.02 14.08 3.84
C GLU A 63 6.50 14.31 3.90
N THR A 64 5.70 13.28 3.61
CA THR A 64 4.23 13.29 3.60
C THR A 64 3.68 12.24 4.56
N ASP A 65 2.78 12.62 5.47
CA ASP A 65 2.27 11.79 6.57
C ASP A 65 0.83 11.27 6.39
N HIS A 66 0.07 11.80 5.43
CA HIS A 66 -1.36 11.50 5.29
C HIS A 66 -1.73 10.57 4.13
N ASN A 67 -0.75 10.07 3.39
CA ASN A 67 -1.00 9.39 2.12
C ASN A 67 -0.54 7.92 2.07
N VAL A 68 -0.42 7.26 3.22
CA VAL A 68 -0.10 5.82 3.28
C VAL A 68 -1.37 5.02 3.51
N VAL A 69 -1.72 4.17 2.56
CA VAL A 69 -2.92 3.33 2.57
C VAL A 69 -2.53 1.87 2.51
N MET A 70 -3.16 1.04 3.36
CA MET A 70 -2.96 -0.39 3.33
C MET A 70 -3.56 -1.01 2.06
N CYS A 71 -2.80 -1.87 1.40
CA CYS A 71 -3.20 -2.59 0.21
C CYS A 71 -4.36 -3.51 0.54
N TRP A 72 -5.53 -3.20 -0.04
CA TRP A 72 -6.76 -3.96 0.17
C TRP A 72 -6.60 -5.45 -0.10
N PHE A 73 -5.92 -5.82 -1.19
CA PHE A 73 -5.72 -7.22 -1.55
C PHE A 73 -4.94 -7.98 -0.48
N HIS A 74 -3.83 -7.41 0.02
CA HIS A 74 -3.03 -8.04 1.07
C HIS A 74 -3.80 -8.15 2.39
N MET A 75 -4.52 -7.09 2.77
CA MET A 75 -5.38 -7.11 3.96
C MET A 75 -6.43 -8.22 3.85
N ARG A 76 -7.21 -8.25 2.76
CA ARG A 76 -8.25 -9.26 2.54
C ARG A 76 -7.69 -10.68 2.58
N LYS A 77 -6.57 -10.92 1.91
CA LYS A 77 -5.90 -12.23 1.91
C LYS A 77 -5.41 -12.64 3.30
N ASN A 78 -4.97 -11.69 4.12
CA ASN A 78 -4.55 -11.97 5.48
C ASN A 78 -5.75 -12.31 6.39
N VAL A 79 -6.89 -11.63 6.22
CA VAL A 79 -8.13 -11.99 6.92
C VAL A 79 -8.60 -13.38 6.49
N GLU A 80 -8.71 -13.65 5.19
CA GLU A 80 -9.14 -14.94 4.65
C GLU A 80 -8.30 -16.10 5.24
N LYS A 81 -6.98 -15.91 5.33
CA LYS A 81 -6.04 -16.88 5.93
C LYS A 81 -6.28 -17.12 7.42
N LYS A 82 -6.97 -16.22 8.12
CA LYS A 82 -7.22 -16.28 9.57
C LYS A 82 -8.66 -16.65 9.92
N LEU A 83 -9.57 -16.75 8.94
CA LEU A 83 -10.95 -17.17 9.17
C LEU A 83 -11.07 -18.55 9.86
N TYR A 84 -10.07 -19.43 9.73
CA TYR A 84 -10.05 -20.71 10.45
C TYR A 84 -10.07 -20.56 11.98
N LEU A 85 -9.75 -19.38 12.52
CA LEU A 85 -9.85 -19.08 13.96
C LEU A 85 -11.31 -18.89 14.41
N VAL A 86 -12.24 -18.71 13.47
CA VAL A 86 -13.68 -18.62 13.75
C VAL A 86 -14.28 -20.01 13.56
N GLU A 87 -14.69 -20.64 14.66
CA GLU A 87 -15.23 -22.00 14.65
C GLU A 87 -16.52 -22.12 13.84
N ASP A 88 -17.39 -21.10 13.94
CA ASP A 88 -18.64 -21.04 13.17
C ASP A 88 -18.37 -20.65 11.72
N LYS A 89 -18.39 -21.65 10.84
CA LYS A 89 -18.18 -21.48 9.40
C LYS A 89 -19.30 -20.71 8.70
N ALA A 90 -20.51 -20.65 9.27
CA ALA A 90 -21.58 -19.86 8.69
C ALA A 90 -21.24 -18.36 8.70
N LEU A 91 -20.52 -17.90 9.72
CA LEU A 91 -20.11 -16.51 9.88
C LEU A 91 -18.99 -16.06 8.94
N HIS A 92 -18.27 -16.98 8.29
CA HIS A 92 -17.12 -16.62 7.46
C HIS A 92 -17.52 -15.70 6.30
N GLY A 93 -18.67 -15.96 5.67
CA GLY A 93 -19.21 -15.12 4.60
C GLY A 93 -19.61 -13.75 5.10
N ASP A 94 -20.30 -13.69 6.24
CA ASP A 94 -20.78 -12.43 6.83
C ASP A 94 -19.60 -11.53 7.23
N ILE A 95 -18.55 -12.09 7.85
CA ILE A 95 -17.33 -11.35 8.21
C ILE A 95 -16.67 -10.74 6.97
N MET A 96 -16.57 -11.49 5.87
CA MET A 96 -15.96 -10.98 4.64
C MET A 96 -16.83 -9.90 3.98
N ASN A 97 -18.15 -10.05 3.99
CA ASN A 97 -19.08 -9.04 3.49
C ASN A 97 -19.02 -7.74 4.30
N ASP A 98 -18.93 -7.85 5.64
CA ASP A 98 -18.76 -6.69 6.52
C ASP A 98 -17.45 -5.96 6.20
N ILE A 99 -16.35 -6.71 6.05
CA ILE A 99 -15.05 -6.15 5.67
C ILE A 99 -15.13 -5.44 4.30
N GLU A 100 -15.73 -6.07 3.28
CA GLU A 100 -15.92 -5.44 1.97
C GLU A 100 -16.75 -4.15 2.03
N THR A 101 -17.78 -4.12 2.88
CA THR A 101 -18.59 -2.91 3.12
C THR A 101 -17.74 -1.78 3.71
N LEU A 102 -16.79 -2.12 4.58
CA LEU A 102 -15.90 -1.17 5.23
C LEU A 102 -14.87 -0.55 4.26
N GLN A 103 -14.49 -1.24 3.19
CA GLN A 103 -13.52 -0.74 2.20
C GLN A 103 -13.92 0.63 1.61
N LEU A 104 -15.21 0.84 1.38
CA LEU A 104 -15.75 2.05 0.75
C LEU A 104 -16.18 3.10 1.77
N SER A 105 -15.92 2.87 3.06
CA SER A 105 -16.26 3.82 4.10
C SER A 105 -15.43 5.09 3.97
N ILE A 106 -16.10 6.24 3.88
CA ILE A 106 -15.47 7.56 3.88
C ILE A 106 -15.25 8.12 5.29
N ASN A 107 -15.64 7.37 6.33
CA ASN A 107 -15.62 7.85 7.71
C ASN A 107 -14.26 7.59 8.37
N LYS A 108 -13.43 8.64 8.41
CA LYS A 108 -12.10 8.64 9.04
C LYS A 108 -12.09 8.36 10.56
N ASN A 109 -13.24 8.42 11.23
CA ASN A 109 -13.34 8.09 12.66
C ASN A 109 -13.57 6.59 12.89
N ILE A 110 -13.94 5.85 11.85
CA ILE A 110 -14.05 4.39 11.88
C ILE A 110 -12.78 3.77 11.28
N PHE A 111 -12.09 4.47 10.36
CA PHE A 111 -10.87 4.05 9.67
C PHE A 111 -9.78 5.11 9.63
#